data_AF-A0A402BWY3-F1
#
_entry.id   AF-A0A402BWY3-F1
#
_cell.length_a   1.000
_cell.length_b   1.000
_cell.length_c   1.000
_cell.angle_alpha   90.00
_cell.angle_beta   90.00
_cell.angle_gamma   90.00
#
_symmetry.space_group_name_H-M   'P 1'
#
loop_
_entity.id
_entity.type
_entity.pdbx_description
1 polymer ?
#
loop_
_entity_poly.entity_id
_entity_poly.type
_entity_poly.pdbx_seq_one_letter_code
_entity_poly.pdbx_strand_id
1 'polypeptide(L)'
;MVGRSLAEEIEIRSAVEDLLAGGIQQVIVSLGARGAIVAQKNEFIMARPPAVVAKSTVGAGDAMVAGFVAGQTEGLSLQDCARLGTAAATASVIQPGTQAGSVQQVAEILPRVQISKW
;
A
#
# COMPACT_ATOMS: atom_id res chain seq x y z
N MET A 1 1.11 15.30 6.88
CA MET A 1 0.12 15.21 7.98
C MET A 1 -0.98 16.22 7.71
N VAL A 2 -2.27 15.83 7.80
CA VAL A 2 -3.42 16.70 7.49
C VAL A 2 -3.93 17.54 8.67
N GLY A 3 -3.21 17.54 9.80
CA GLY A 3 -3.50 18.40 10.96
C GLY A 3 -4.75 18.03 11.78
N ARG A 4 -5.46 16.96 11.41
CA ARG A 4 -6.65 16.44 12.11
C ARG A 4 -6.63 14.91 12.19
N SER A 5 -7.40 14.35 13.13
CA SER A 5 -7.67 12.92 13.18
C SER A 5 -8.58 12.51 12.02
N LEU A 6 -8.40 11.30 11.49
CA LEU A 6 -9.25 10.69 10.46
C LEU A 6 -9.75 9.36 11.01
N ALA A 7 -11.00 9.30 11.44
CA ALA A 7 -11.63 8.11 12.01
C ALA A 7 -12.43 7.35 10.96
N GLU A 8 -13.08 8.09 10.05
CA GLU A 8 -13.98 7.52 9.06
C GLU A 8 -13.36 7.46 7.66
N GLU A 9 -13.80 6.50 6.87
CA GLU A 9 -13.34 6.31 5.49
C GLU A 9 -13.61 7.54 4.61
N ILE A 10 -14.72 8.25 4.87
CA ILE A 10 -15.07 9.49 4.18
C ILE A 10 -14.09 10.63 4.50
N GLU A 11 -13.55 10.68 5.71
CA GLU A 11 -12.55 11.67 6.11
C GLU A 11 -11.20 11.37 5.45
N ILE A 12 -10.84 10.08 5.34
CA ILE A 12 -9.66 9.64 4.59
C ILE A 12 -9.82 10.03 3.12
N ARG A 13 -11.00 9.82 2.54
CA ARG A 13 -11.30 10.19 1.15
C ARG A 13 -11.12 11.66 0.90
N SER A 14 -11.77 12.51 1.69
CA SER A 14 -11.64 13.97 1.61
C SER A 14 -10.17 14.40 1.76
N ALA A 15 -9.44 13.84 2.73
CA ALA A 15 -8.03 14.17 2.94
C ALA A 15 -7.15 13.79 1.74
N VAL A 16 -7.39 12.64 1.11
CA VAL A 16 -6.66 12.22 -0.11
C VAL A 16 -6.96 13.17 -1.27
N GLU A 17 -8.23 13.54 -1.46
CA GLU A 17 -8.64 14.47 -2.52
C GLU A 17 -8.04 15.87 -2.32
N ASP A 18 -8.01 16.38 -1.08
CA ASP A 18 -7.39 17.66 -0.75
C ASP A 18 -5.88 17.66 -1.06
N LEU A 19 -5.20 16.55 -0.76
CA LEU A 19 -3.77 16.38 -1.06
C LEU A 19 -3.51 16.38 -2.58
N LEU A 20 -4.35 15.67 -3.35
CA LEU A 20 -4.26 15.64 -4.80
C LEU A 20 -4.54 17.03 -5.41
N ALA A 21 -5.58 17.72 -4.93
CA ALA A 21 -5.92 19.08 -5.34
C ALA A 21 -4.80 20.09 -4.98
N GLY A 22 -4.08 19.84 -3.89
CA GLY A 22 -2.90 20.59 -3.46
C GLY A 22 -1.63 20.35 -4.31
N GLY A 23 -1.70 19.53 -5.36
CA GLY A 23 -0.61 19.29 -6.30
C GLY A 23 0.22 18.03 -6.03
N ILE A 24 -0.11 17.24 -5.01
CA ILE A 24 0.51 15.92 -4.81
C ILE A 24 0.02 14.99 -5.91
N GLN A 25 0.94 14.34 -6.62
CA GLN A 25 0.58 13.52 -7.78
C GLN A 25 0.03 12.13 -7.39
N GLN A 26 0.55 11.57 -6.29
CA GLN A 26 0.22 10.24 -5.81
C GLN A 26 0.12 10.23 -4.30
N VAL A 27 -0.92 9.60 -3.76
CA VAL A 27 -1.13 9.43 -2.32
C VAL A 27 -1.30 7.95 -2.03
N ILE A 28 -0.51 7.43 -1.09
CA ILE A 28 -0.60 6.04 -0.62
C ILE A 28 -0.97 6.09 0.87
N VAL A 29 -2.10 5.50 1.22
CA VAL A 29 -2.56 5.37 2.61
C VAL A 29 -2.48 3.91 3.02
N SER A 30 -1.53 3.57 3.89
CA SER A 30 -1.47 2.25 4.50
C SER A 30 -2.57 2.10 5.57
N LEU A 31 -3.32 1.01 5.48
CA LEU A 31 -4.42 0.66 6.39
C LEU A 31 -4.09 -0.59 7.24
N GLY A 32 -2.81 -0.95 7.34
CA GLY A 32 -2.34 -2.14 8.06
C GLY A 32 -2.90 -3.42 7.45
N ALA A 33 -3.53 -4.26 8.27
CA ALA A 33 -4.12 -5.53 7.82
C ALA A 33 -5.24 -5.35 6.77
N ARG A 34 -5.85 -4.16 6.67
CA ARG A 34 -6.84 -3.85 5.63
C ARG A 34 -6.21 -3.55 4.26
N GLY A 35 -4.88 -3.39 4.20
CA GLY A 35 -4.13 -3.17 2.97
C GLY A 35 -3.73 -1.73 2.74
N ALA A 36 -3.89 -1.23 1.53
CA ALA A 36 -3.53 0.14 1.16
C ALA A 36 -4.53 0.75 0.18
N ILE A 37 -4.73 2.05 0.31
CA ILE A 37 -5.34 2.89 -0.70
C ILE A 37 -4.23 3.55 -1.51
N VAL A 38 -4.31 3.51 -2.82
CA VAL A 38 -3.44 4.25 -3.73
C VAL A 38 -4.32 5.15 -4.60
N ALA A 39 -3.99 6.43 -4.62
CA ALA A 39 -4.71 7.41 -5.42
C ALA A 39 -3.76 8.21 -6.31
N GLN A 40 -4.15 8.40 -7.56
CA GLN A 40 -3.46 9.24 -8.54
C GLN A 40 -4.49 9.82 -9.51
N LYS A 41 -4.51 11.15 -9.64
CA LYS A 41 -5.50 11.85 -10.48
C LYS A 41 -6.93 11.42 -10.10
N ASN A 42 -7.64 10.75 -11.00
CA ASN A 42 -9.01 10.28 -10.81
C ASN A 42 -9.08 8.76 -10.51
N GLU A 43 -7.95 8.10 -10.36
CA GLU A 43 -7.86 6.67 -10.05
C GLU A 43 -7.66 6.48 -8.55
N PHE A 44 -8.54 5.68 -7.96
CA PHE A 44 -8.53 5.34 -6.54
C PHE A 44 -8.65 3.83 -6.40
N ILE A 45 -7.61 3.24 -5.83
CA ILE A 45 -7.39 1.80 -5.82
C ILE A 45 -7.28 1.34 -4.37
N MET A 46 -8.04 0.31 -4.05
CA MET A 46 -7.90 -0.45 -2.81
C MET A 46 -7.16 -1.76 -3.10
N ALA A 47 -6.00 -1.93 -2.47
CA ALA A 47 -5.19 -3.15 -2.52
C ALA A 47 -5.31 -3.89 -1.19
N ARG A 48 -6.01 -5.03 -1.16
CA ARG A 48 -6.23 -5.84 0.05
C ARG A 48 -5.31 -7.06 0.06
N PRO A 49 -4.44 -7.22 1.08
CA PRO A 49 -3.60 -8.41 1.22
C PRO A 49 -4.42 -9.63 1.66
N PRO A 50 -3.89 -10.84 1.47
CA PRO A 50 -4.44 -12.01 2.16
C PRO A 50 -4.29 -11.87 3.68
N ALA A 51 -5.18 -12.53 4.43
CA ALA A 51 -5.01 -12.64 5.88
C ALA A 51 -3.72 -13.43 6.19
N VAL A 52 -2.89 -12.87 7.09
CA VAL A 52 -1.63 -13.47 7.54
C VAL A 52 -1.48 -13.28 9.06
N VAL A 53 -0.66 -14.12 9.68
CA VAL A 53 -0.23 -13.92 11.07
C VAL A 53 0.96 -12.97 11.08
N ALA A 54 0.74 -11.74 11.56
CA ALA A 54 1.79 -10.74 11.69
C ALA A 54 2.79 -11.16 12.78
N LYS A 55 4.08 -11.14 12.44
CA LYS A 55 5.18 -11.35 13.40
C LYS A 55 5.81 -10.04 13.83
N SER A 56 5.90 -9.07 12.92
CA SER A 56 6.38 -7.72 13.17
C SER A 56 5.70 -6.76 12.19
N THR A 57 5.50 -5.50 12.57
CA THR A 57 5.05 -4.45 11.64
C THR A 57 6.15 -3.47 11.29
N VAL A 58 7.33 -3.64 11.89
CA VAL A 58 8.50 -2.79 11.65
C VAL A 58 8.99 -3.00 10.22
N GLY A 59 9.20 -1.91 9.48
CA GLY A 59 9.65 -1.95 8.09
C GLY A 59 8.55 -2.21 7.04
N ALA A 60 7.30 -2.46 7.46
CA ALA A 60 6.20 -2.71 6.52
C ALA A 60 5.91 -1.50 5.61
N GLY A 61 6.04 -0.28 6.15
CA GLY A 61 5.89 0.96 5.39
C GLY A 61 7.00 1.14 4.36
N ASP A 62 8.26 0.94 4.75
CA ASP A 62 9.40 1.04 3.85
C ASP A 62 9.33 -0.01 2.74
N ALA A 63 8.94 -1.24 3.08
CA ALA A 63 8.71 -2.32 2.11
C ALA A 63 7.57 -1.97 1.15
N MET A 64 6.48 -1.34 1.62
CA MET A 64 5.40 -0.85 0.77
C MET A 64 5.88 0.16 -0.25
N VAL A 65 6.63 1.17 0.22
CA VAL A 65 7.19 2.22 -0.65
C VAL A 65 8.17 1.60 -1.65
N ALA A 66 9.06 0.72 -1.21
CA ALA A 66 10.03 0.05 -2.07
C ALA A 66 9.34 -0.77 -3.17
N GLY A 67 8.34 -1.58 -2.82
CA GLY A 67 7.59 -2.37 -3.80
C GLY A 67 6.80 -1.49 -4.78
N PHE A 68 6.17 -0.42 -4.29
CA PHE A 68 5.44 0.51 -5.15
C PHE A 68 6.36 1.23 -6.14
N VAL A 69 7.50 1.75 -5.67
CA VAL A 69 8.48 2.45 -6.51
C VAL A 69 9.13 1.49 -7.51
N ALA A 70 9.45 0.25 -7.11
CA ALA A 70 9.97 -0.76 -8.03
C ALA A 70 9.02 -1.00 -9.21
N GLY A 71 7.71 -1.17 -8.93
CA GLY A 71 6.70 -1.32 -9.98
C GLY A 71 6.62 -0.10 -10.91
N GLN A 72 6.75 1.11 -10.36
CA GLN A 72 6.78 2.32 -11.19
C GLN A 72 8.01 2.37 -12.10
N THR A 73 9.18 2.00 -11.60
CA THR A 73 10.41 1.97 -12.42
C THR A 73 10.36 0.93 -13.54
N GLU A 74 9.55 -0.11 -13.38
CA GLU A 74 9.28 -1.12 -14.40
C GLU A 74 8.14 -0.73 -15.36
N GLY A 75 7.51 0.43 -15.18
CA GLY A 75 6.42 0.91 -16.02
C GLY A 75 5.10 0.18 -15.80
N LEU A 76 4.90 -0.43 -14.62
CA LEU A 76 3.66 -1.14 -14.30
C LEU A 76 2.47 -0.17 -14.15
N SER A 77 1.26 -0.72 -14.27
CA SER A 77 0.03 0.04 -14.02
C SER A 77 -0.08 0.45 -12.55
N LEU A 78 -0.86 1.49 -12.23
CA LEU A 78 -1.07 1.92 -10.84
C LEU A 78 -1.62 0.78 -9.96
N GLN A 79 -2.48 -0.07 -10.53
CA GLN A 79 -3.04 -1.25 -9.86
C GLN A 79 -1.97 -2.27 -9.54
N ASP A 80 -1.04 -2.52 -10.46
CA ASP A 80 0.06 -3.46 -10.27
C ASP A 80 1.11 -2.91 -9.30
N CYS A 81 1.40 -1.60 -9.34
CA CYS A 81 2.24 -0.94 -8.34
C CYS A 81 1.62 -1.05 -6.94
N ALA A 82 0.31 -0.80 -6.80
CA ALA A 82 -0.41 -0.97 -5.54
C ALA A 82 -0.33 -2.43 -5.05
N ARG A 83 -0.53 -3.39 -5.97
CA ARG A 83 -0.43 -4.82 -5.68
C ARG A 83 0.96 -5.20 -5.15
N LEU A 84 2.01 -4.72 -5.82
CA LEU A 84 3.40 -5.02 -5.48
C LEU A 84 3.81 -4.39 -4.15
N GLY A 85 3.45 -3.12 -3.91
CA GLY A 85 3.69 -2.47 -2.62
C GLY A 85 3.00 -3.19 -1.46
N THR A 86 1.72 -3.56 -1.63
CA THR A 86 0.99 -4.32 -0.60
C THR A 86 1.58 -5.72 -0.39
N ALA A 87 2.02 -6.41 -1.45
CA ALA A 87 2.68 -7.71 -1.33
C ALA A 87 4.02 -7.61 -0.58
N ALA A 88 4.84 -6.60 -0.89
CA ALA A 88 6.10 -6.33 -0.21
C ALA A 88 5.91 -6.01 1.28
N ALA A 89 4.94 -5.16 1.60
CA ALA A 89 4.57 -4.88 2.99
C ALA A 89 4.16 -6.17 3.73
N THR A 90 3.31 -6.98 3.11
CA THR A 90 2.83 -8.24 3.70
C THR A 90 3.99 -9.23 3.93
N ALA A 91 4.92 -9.34 2.97
CA ALA A 91 6.09 -10.20 3.07
C ALA A 91 7.02 -9.78 4.24
N SER A 92 7.16 -8.48 4.48
CA SER A 92 7.88 -7.97 5.64
C SER A 92 7.13 -8.26 6.95
N VAL A 93 5.81 -8.11 6.97
CA VAL A 93 5.00 -8.30 8.18
C VAL A 93 5.03 -9.74 8.74
N ILE A 94 5.23 -10.73 7.87
CA ILE A 94 5.33 -12.14 8.26
C ILE A 94 6.75 -12.55 8.72
N GLN A 95 7.71 -11.62 8.73
CA GLN A 95 9.06 -11.83 9.25
C GLN A 95 9.20 -11.33 10.71
N PRO A 96 10.09 -11.94 11.51
CA PRO A 96 10.39 -11.46 12.85
C PRO A 96 11.29 -10.21 12.84
N GLY A 97 11.06 -9.31 13.78
CA GLY A 97 11.92 -8.14 14.01
C GLY A 97 11.92 -7.15 12.84
N THR A 98 13.10 -6.80 12.32
CA THR A 98 13.31 -5.83 11.22
C THR A 98 13.67 -6.50 9.90
N GLN A 99 13.50 -7.83 9.79
CA GLN A 99 13.85 -8.56 8.58
C GLN A 99 12.93 -8.17 7.42
N ALA A 100 13.51 -7.87 6.28
CA ALA A 100 12.77 -7.67 5.05
C ALA A 100 12.22 -9.01 4.53
N GLY A 101 11.07 -8.98 3.85
CA GLY A 101 10.57 -10.13 3.10
C GLY A 101 11.47 -10.44 1.89
N SER A 102 11.59 -11.71 1.53
CA SER A 102 12.34 -12.11 0.33
C SER A 102 11.54 -11.84 -0.95
N VAL A 103 12.23 -11.69 -2.08
CA VAL A 103 11.59 -11.54 -3.40
C VAL A 103 10.65 -12.71 -3.71
N GLN A 104 11.01 -13.93 -3.30
CA GLN A 104 10.19 -15.12 -3.47
C GLN A 104 8.87 -15.01 -2.68
N GLN A 105 8.92 -14.54 -1.43
CA GLN A 105 7.70 -14.33 -0.63
C GLN A 105 6.81 -13.24 -1.23
N VAL A 106 7.41 -12.16 -1.75
CA VAL A 106 6.65 -11.13 -2.47
C VAL A 106 5.94 -11.73 -3.68
N ALA A 107 6.65 -12.52 -4.50
CA ALA A 107 6.07 -13.18 -5.66
C ALA A 107 4.94 -14.16 -5.32
N GLU A 108 5.04 -14.89 -4.20
CA GLU A 108 3.99 -15.78 -3.70
C GLU A 108 2.73 -15.02 -3.22
N ILE A 109 2.92 -13.84 -2.62
CA ILE A 109 1.83 -13.03 -2.08
C ILE A 109 1.17 -12.18 -3.17
N LEU A 110 1.94 -11.70 -4.15
CA LEU A 110 1.49 -10.82 -5.22
C LEU A 110 0.17 -11.25 -5.87
N PRO A 111 -0.01 -12.50 -6.36
CA PRO A 111 -1.26 -12.92 -7.00
C PRO A 111 -2.45 -13.01 -6.03
N ARG A 112 -2.20 -12.98 -4.72
CA ARG A 112 -3.23 -13.07 -3.67
C ARG A 112 -3.71 -11.71 -3.20
N VAL A 113 -3.05 -10.62 -3.61
CA VAL A 113 -3.48 -9.26 -3.31
C VAL A 113 -4.62 -8.88 -4.25
N GLN A 114 -5.78 -8.60 -3.65
CA GLN A 114 -6.98 -8.24 -4.37
C GLN A 114 -6.98 -6.74 -4.66
N ILE A 115 -7.23 -6.39 -5.92
CA ILE A 115 -7.38 -5.00 -6.36
C ILE A 115 -8.86 -4.71 -6.62
N SER A 116 -9.33 -3.59 -6.11
CA SER A 116 -10.68 -3.08 -6.37
C SER A 116 -10.64 -1.57 -6.47
N LYS A 117 -11.68 -0.98 -7.06
CA LYS A 117 -11.89 0.47 -6.98
C LYS A 117 -12.18 0.85 -5.53
N TRP A 118 -11.54 1.92 -5.06
CA TRP A 118 -11.85 2.54 -3.77
C TRP A 118 -12.85 3.68 -3.95
#